data_AF-A0A4U0ZPK3-F1
#
_entry.id   AF-A0A4U0ZPK3-F1
#
_cell.length_a   1.000
_cell.length_b   1.000
_cell.length_c   1.000
_cell.angle_alpha   90.00
_cell.angle_beta   90.00
_cell.angle_gamma   90.00
#
_symmetry.space_group_name_H-M   'P 1'
#
loop_
_entity.id
_entity.type
_entity.pdbx_description
1 polymer ?
#
loop_
_entity_poly.entity_id
_entity_poly.type
_entity_poly.pdbx_seq_one_letter_code
_entity_poly.pdbx_strand_id
1 'polypeptide(L)'
;MNKNNLLSRADTNLMTIESEEQKADDNIKSLPIIEKQPDNVLVEEARSKLQGIFVSHYQEALQNALLDAGMYIIEKFYNNDYELARQNKPQKELSYVQLVELLNDQNENSPKKSWLYNAVNLAVQEQQFPTFHALGKLNTTHKLLLLTVRDSTLKQSLAEETEKYEYSTRQLAKRIQESKKQRGKTIFSYLSKPEELFSGSNNHLFSSDTLKKFNLKKIEALREKLNIKVQEIQSVIMKQKQLEKQYEKLLKTVDRVEQEKQCLSSPDEETLQKAE
;
A
#
# COMPACT_ATOMS: atom_id res chain seq x y z
N MET A 1 -16.84 50.15 -44.15
CA MET A 1 -16.99 51.61 -44.18
C MET A 1 -17.50 52.10 -42.84
N ASN A 2 -16.63 52.59 -41.95
CA ASN A 2 -16.96 53.72 -41.09
C ASN A 2 -15.65 54.39 -40.61
N LYS A 3 -15.71 55.71 -40.50
CA LYS A 3 -14.60 56.68 -40.57
C LYS A 3 -14.13 57.16 -39.19
N ASN A 4 -12.83 57.47 -39.12
CA ASN A 4 -12.17 58.62 -38.47
C ASN A 4 -12.27 58.87 -36.94
N ASN A 5 -11.11 58.90 -36.28
CA ASN A 5 -10.44 60.10 -35.71
C ASN A 5 -9.14 59.65 -35.02
N LEU A 6 -7.91 59.91 -35.48
CA LEU A 6 -7.13 61.14 -35.67
C LEU A 6 -6.88 62.00 -34.41
N LEU A 7 -5.61 61.89 -33.98
CA LEU A 7 -4.69 62.93 -33.49
C LEU A 7 -4.95 63.64 -32.14
N SER A 8 -3.95 63.53 -31.26
CA SER A 8 -3.24 64.72 -30.79
C SER A 8 -1.83 64.37 -30.31
N ARG A 9 -0.83 64.93 -31.00
CA ARG A 9 0.56 65.09 -30.56
C ARG A 9 0.64 66.42 -29.80
N ALA A 10 1.42 66.45 -28.74
CA ALA A 10 2.06 67.68 -28.28
C ALA A 10 3.50 67.34 -27.89
N ASP A 11 4.42 67.72 -28.76
CA ASP A 11 5.82 67.95 -28.45
C ASP A 11 5.93 69.22 -27.60
N THR A 12 6.74 69.18 -26.54
CA THR A 12 7.54 70.34 -26.10
C THR A 12 8.84 69.87 -25.50
N ASN A 13 9.88 70.11 -26.27
CA ASN A 13 11.30 70.20 -25.94
C ASN A 13 11.54 71.34 -24.91
N LEU A 14 12.43 71.18 -23.92
CA LEU A 14 13.65 72.01 -23.75
C LEU A 14 14.39 71.78 -22.41
N MET A 15 15.73 71.82 -22.54
CA MET A 15 16.74 72.34 -21.60
C MET A 15 17.18 71.50 -20.39
N THR A 16 18.28 70.79 -20.65
CA THR A 16 19.53 70.76 -19.88
C THR A 16 19.66 71.83 -18.78
N ILE A 17 19.81 71.38 -17.54
CA ILE A 17 20.66 72.04 -16.53
C ILE A 17 21.50 70.93 -15.90
N GLU A 18 22.81 71.04 -16.13
CA GLU A 18 23.85 70.35 -15.37
C GLU A 18 23.89 70.93 -13.96
N SER A 19 23.79 70.08 -12.95
CA SER A 19 24.43 70.32 -11.66
C SER A 19 24.66 68.99 -10.95
N GLU A 20 25.92 68.58 -11.01
CA GLU A 20 26.68 67.77 -10.08
C GLU A 20 26.04 67.58 -8.70
N GLU A 21 25.64 66.34 -8.39
CA GLU A 21 25.70 65.79 -7.02
C GLU A 21 25.63 64.25 -7.06
N GLN A 22 26.66 63.65 -7.66
CA GLN A 22 27.03 62.26 -7.40
C GLN A 22 28.32 62.28 -6.57
N LYS A 23 28.20 61.96 -5.28
CA LYS A 23 29.18 61.21 -4.46
C LYS A 23 28.80 61.26 -2.99
N ALA A 24 27.88 60.39 -2.58
CA ALA A 24 27.94 59.72 -1.30
C ALA A 24 26.96 58.54 -1.34
N ASP A 25 27.40 57.40 -0.80
CA ASP A 25 26.62 56.19 -0.55
C ASP A 25 26.47 55.14 -1.65
N ASP A 26 27.60 54.73 -2.22
CA ASP A 26 27.75 53.36 -2.77
C ASP A 26 29.04 52.72 -2.25
N ASN A 27 29.10 52.40 -0.95
CA ASN A 27 30.02 51.37 -0.46
C ASN A 27 29.70 50.85 0.95
N ILE A 28 28.46 50.44 1.23
CA ILE A 28 28.26 49.46 2.30
C ILE A 28 28.62 48.10 1.72
N LYS A 29 29.92 47.80 1.74
CA LYS A 29 30.45 46.44 1.65
C LYS A 29 29.76 45.64 2.76
N SER A 30 28.68 44.93 2.43
CA SER A 30 27.99 44.05 3.37
C SER A 30 29.00 43.03 3.88
N LEU A 31 29.41 43.18 5.14
CA LEU A 31 30.29 42.23 5.80
C LEU A 31 29.65 40.83 5.73
N PRO A 32 30.43 39.75 5.58
CA PRO A 32 29.90 38.40 5.55
C PRO A 32 29.13 38.15 6.86
N ILE A 33 27.83 37.86 6.74
CA ILE A 33 27.01 37.45 7.88
C ILE A 33 27.50 36.07 8.30
N ILE A 34 28.32 36.02 9.35
CA ILE A 34 28.78 34.76 9.94
C ILE A 34 27.64 34.24 10.82
N GLU A 35 26.87 33.30 10.29
CA GLU A 35 25.80 32.62 11.01
C GLU A 35 26.39 31.86 12.22
N LYS A 36 26.02 32.25 13.44
CA LYS A 36 26.50 31.61 14.67
C LYS A 36 25.62 30.47 15.16
N GLN A 37 24.35 30.46 14.75
CA GLN A 37 23.33 29.45 15.08
C GLN A 37 22.29 29.39 13.95
N PRO A 38 21.64 28.24 13.72
CA PRO A 38 20.63 28.09 12.67
C PRO A 38 19.44 29.03 12.88
N ASP A 39 19.07 29.79 11.86
CA ASP A 39 17.78 30.48 11.81
C ASP A 39 16.67 29.49 11.47
N ASN A 40 16.10 28.87 12.50
CA ASN A 40 15.03 27.88 12.35
C ASN A 40 13.78 28.42 11.66
N VAL A 41 13.51 29.73 11.75
CA VAL A 41 12.35 30.35 11.10
C VAL A 41 12.60 30.43 9.60
N LEU A 42 13.78 30.93 9.20
CA LEU A 42 14.21 30.96 7.79
C LEU A 42 14.26 29.56 7.18
N VAL A 43 14.76 28.56 7.92
CA VAL A 43 14.82 27.17 7.47
C VAL A 43 13.42 26.61 7.20
N GLU A 44 12.46 26.82 8.10
CA GLU A 44 11.10 26.31 7.91
C GLU A 44 10.35 27.05 6.78
N GLU A 45 10.56 28.37 6.65
CA GLU A 45 10.03 29.15 5.52
C GLU A 45 10.60 28.68 4.18
N ALA A 46 11.92 28.53 4.07
CA ALA A 46 12.59 28.04 2.87
C ALA A 46 12.15 26.61 2.53
N ARG A 47 12.04 25.74 3.53
CA ARG A 47 11.53 24.38 3.37
C ARG A 47 10.10 24.38 2.82
N SER A 48 9.19 25.14 3.43
CA SER A 48 7.79 25.23 3.01
C SER A 48 7.69 25.74 1.57
N LYS A 49 8.46 26.77 1.22
CA LYS A 49 8.50 27.35 -0.14
C LYS A 49 9.04 26.36 -1.17
N LEU A 50 10.15 25.67 -0.87
CA LEU A 50 10.74 24.66 -1.75
C LEU A 50 9.80 23.44 -1.92
N GLN A 51 9.13 23.03 -0.84
CA GLN A 51 8.10 21.98 -0.92
C GLN A 51 6.95 22.41 -1.82
N GLY A 52 6.48 23.65 -1.71
CA GLY A 52 5.44 24.21 -2.59
C GLY A 52 5.84 24.16 -4.07
N ILE A 53 7.04 24.65 -4.40
CA ILE A 53 7.58 24.64 -5.78
C ILE A 53 7.70 23.21 -6.32
N PHE A 54 8.22 22.29 -5.50
CA PHE A 54 8.37 20.90 -5.90
C PHE A 54 7.01 20.24 -6.16
N VAL A 55 6.05 20.44 -5.25
CA VAL A 55 4.70 19.87 -5.36
C VAL A 55 3.99 20.40 -6.60
N SER A 56 4.04 21.71 -6.87
CA SER A 56 3.34 22.29 -8.03
C SER A 56 3.92 21.82 -9.36
N HIS A 57 5.23 22.00 -9.57
CA HIS A 57 5.83 21.78 -10.89
C HIS A 57 6.09 20.30 -11.20
N TYR A 58 6.54 19.51 -10.23
CA TYR A 58 6.89 18.13 -10.49
C TYR A 58 5.65 17.23 -10.60
N GLN A 59 4.62 17.44 -9.75
CA GLN A 59 3.45 16.57 -9.77
C GLN A 59 2.59 16.76 -11.02
N GLU A 60 2.42 18.00 -11.46
CA GLU A 60 1.70 18.31 -12.70
C GLU A 60 2.44 17.75 -13.92
N ALA A 61 3.76 17.99 -14.02
CA ALA A 61 4.57 17.43 -15.09
C ALA A 61 4.53 15.89 -15.11
N LEU A 62 4.61 15.25 -13.95
CA LEU A 62 4.50 13.80 -13.83
C LEU A 62 3.13 13.28 -14.26
N GLN A 63 2.04 13.98 -13.88
CA GLN A 63 0.70 13.59 -14.29
C GLN A 63 0.54 13.65 -15.81
N ASN A 64 0.93 14.76 -16.41
CA ASN A 64 0.82 14.98 -17.85
C ASN A 64 1.66 13.94 -18.62
N ALA A 65 2.90 13.72 -18.19
CA ALA A 65 3.75 12.70 -18.80
C ALA A 65 3.15 11.28 -18.73
N LEU A 66 2.55 10.89 -17.60
CA LEU A 66 1.88 9.60 -17.47
C LEU A 66 0.63 9.50 -18.35
N LEU A 67 -0.16 10.57 -18.45
CA LEU A 67 -1.38 10.59 -19.26
C LEU A 67 -1.05 10.53 -20.75
N ASP A 68 -0.12 11.38 -21.21
CA ASP A 68 0.31 11.43 -22.61
C ASP A 68 0.88 10.08 -23.05
N ALA A 69 1.75 9.47 -22.23
CA ALA A 69 2.30 8.16 -22.52
C ALA A 69 1.22 7.07 -22.50
N GLY A 70 0.29 7.11 -21.53
CA GLY A 70 -0.82 6.17 -21.45
C GLY A 70 -1.71 6.22 -22.68
N MET A 71 -2.10 7.43 -23.11
CA MET A 71 -2.90 7.66 -24.32
C MET A 71 -2.16 7.20 -25.57
N TYR A 72 -0.88 7.53 -25.73
CA TYR A 72 -0.07 7.08 -26.85
C TYR A 72 0.00 5.55 -26.93
N ILE A 73 0.21 4.87 -25.80
CA ILE A 73 0.26 3.40 -25.76
C ILE A 73 -1.11 2.81 -26.15
N ILE A 74 -2.20 3.35 -25.61
CA ILE A 74 -3.57 2.91 -25.93
C ILE A 74 -3.87 3.11 -27.42
N GLU A 75 -3.49 4.24 -27.99
CA GLU A 75 -3.65 4.51 -29.42
C GLU A 75 -2.89 3.49 -30.27
N LYS A 76 -1.59 3.29 -30.01
CA LYS A 76 -0.72 2.49 -30.90
C LYS A 76 -0.86 0.98 -30.74
N PHE A 77 -1.10 0.49 -29.52
CA PHE A 77 -1.10 -0.94 -29.20
C PHE A 77 -2.48 -1.51 -28.91
N TYR A 78 -3.46 -0.66 -28.58
CA TYR A 78 -4.83 -1.07 -28.26
C TYR A 78 -5.87 -0.49 -29.24
N ASN A 79 -5.45 0.27 -30.26
CA ASN A 79 -6.33 0.86 -31.27
C ASN A 79 -7.45 1.74 -30.67
N ASN A 80 -7.09 2.53 -29.65
CA ASN A 80 -8.04 3.35 -28.87
C ASN A 80 -9.11 2.55 -28.10
N ASP A 81 -8.93 1.24 -27.93
CA ASP A 81 -9.83 0.41 -27.13
C ASP A 81 -9.39 0.38 -25.65
N TYR A 82 -10.05 1.21 -24.85
CA TYR A 82 -9.80 1.33 -23.42
C TYR A 82 -10.20 0.08 -22.62
N GLU A 83 -11.12 -0.74 -23.10
CA GLU A 83 -11.50 -2.00 -22.43
C GLU A 83 -10.45 -3.08 -22.67
N LEU A 84 -9.85 -3.15 -23.87
CA LEU A 84 -8.67 -3.99 -24.10
C LEU A 84 -7.47 -3.53 -23.26
N ALA A 85 -7.25 -2.22 -23.14
CA ALA A 85 -6.21 -1.64 -22.29
C ALA A 85 -6.41 -2.01 -20.81
N ARG A 86 -7.65 -1.89 -20.31
CA ARG A 86 -8.04 -2.30 -18.95
C ARG A 86 -7.77 -3.78 -18.68
N GLN A 87 -7.96 -4.63 -19.68
CA GLN A 87 -7.71 -6.06 -19.60
C GLN A 87 -6.25 -6.45 -19.85
N ASN A 88 -5.38 -5.49 -20.17
CA ASN A 88 -3.99 -5.70 -20.57
C ASN A 88 -3.88 -6.69 -21.75
N LYS A 89 -4.74 -6.53 -22.76
CA LYS A 89 -4.80 -7.34 -23.98
C LYS A 89 -4.49 -6.48 -25.22
N PRO A 90 -3.21 -6.13 -25.47
CA PRO A 90 -2.83 -5.37 -26.65
C PRO A 90 -3.15 -6.15 -27.94
N GLN A 91 -3.62 -5.46 -28.97
CA GLN A 91 -3.84 -6.07 -30.29
C GLN A 91 -2.52 -6.39 -31.00
N LYS A 92 -1.46 -5.64 -30.69
CA LYS A 92 -0.09 -5.84 -31.18
C LYS A 92 0.81 -6.38 -30.06
N GLU A 93 0.44 -7.53 -29.50
CA GLU A 93 1.08 -8.10 -28.30
C GLU A 93 2.60 -8.24 -28.43
N LEU A 94 3.10 -8.84 -29.52
CA LEU A 94 4.54 -9.01 -29.73
C LEU A 94 5.30 -7.68 -29.77
N SER A 95 4.76 -6.68 -30.47
CA SER A 95 5.36 -5.35 -30.54
C SER A 95 5.32 -4.62 -29.19
N TYR A 96 4.26 -4.82 -28.41
CA TYR A 96 4.14 -4.25 -27.07
C TYR A 96 5.15 -4.86 -26.10
N VAL A 97 5.32 -6.19 -26.13
CA VAL A 97 6.33 -6.90 -25.34
C VAL A 97 7.72 -6.41 -25.70
N GLN A 98 8.03 -6.31 -27.00
CA GLN A 98 9.32 -5.79 -27.47
C GLN A 98 9.58 -4.35 -27.01
N LEU A 99 8.58 -3.47 -27.04
CA LEU A 99 8.71 -2.11 -26.48
C LEU A 99 9.07 -2.14 -24.99
N VAL A 100 8.37 -2.96 -24.21
CA VAL A 100 8.59 -3.07 -22.77
C VAL A 100 9.99 -3.61 -22.47
N GLU A 101 10.49 -4.56 -23.24
CA GLU A 101 11.86 -5.10 -23.11
C GLU A 101 12.90 -4.04 -23.45
N LEU A 102 12.76 -3.35 -24.60
CA LEU A 102 13.67 -2.29 -25.01
C LEU A 102 13.78 -1.16 -23.99
N LEU A 103 12.66 -0.76 -23.37
CA LEU A 103 12.65 0.28 -22.34
C LEU A 103 13.23 -0.19 -21.00
N ASN A 104 13.21 -1.50 -20.74
CA ASN A 104 13.73 -2.07 -19.50
C ASN A 104 15.24 -2.35 -19.56
N ASP A 105 15.78 -2.62 -20.76
CA ASP A 105 17.18 -2.95 -20.98
C ASP A 105 18.08 -1.72 -21.24
N GLN A 106 17.49 -0.57 -21.56
CA GLN A 106 18.23 0.64 -21.93
C GLN A 106 18.36 1.62 -20.76
N ASN A 107 19.57 1.85 -20.24
CA ASN A 107 20.04 3.01 -19.43
C ASN A 107 19.25 3.42 -18.16
N GLU A 108 19.97 4.02 -17.20
CA GLU A 108 19.43 4.55 -15.92
C GLU A 108 18.29 5.58 -16.09
N ASN A 109 18.13 6.14 -17.28
CA ASN A 109 17.16 7.20 -17.61
C ASN A 109 15.88 6.71 -18.30
N SER A 110 15.71 5.39 -18.56
CA SER A 110 14.49 4.90 -19.20
C SER A 110 13.35 4.60 -18.22
N PRO A 111 12.08 4.77 -18.63
CA PRO A 111 10.94 4.46 -17.79
C PRO A 111 10.87 2.95 -17.51
N LYS A 112 10.73 2.61 -16.22
CA LYS A 112 10.53 1.21 -15.80
C LYS A 112 9.23 0.65 -16.36
N LYS A 113 9.18 -0.68 -16.53
CA LYS A 113 7.95 -1.42 -16.87
C LYS A 113 6.72 -1.03 -16.05
N SER A 114 6.90 -0.83 -14.73
CA SER A 114 5.81 -0.40 -13.84
C SER A 114 5.29 1.00 -14.17
N TRP A 115 6.15 1.90 -14.66
CA TRP A 115 5.77 3.25 -15.08
C TRP A 115 4.84 3.19 -16.30
N LEU A 116 5.16 2.35 -17.30
CA LEU A 116 4.31 2.14 -18.48
C LEU A 116 2.93 1.60 -18.11
N TYR A 117 2.87 0.60 -17.22
CA TYR A 117 1.60 0.06 -16.76
C TYR A 117 0.79 1.07 -15.96
N ASN A 118 1.44 1.89 -15.14
CA ASN A 118 0.77 2.96 -14.42
C ASN A 118 0.22 4.02 -15.38
N ALA A 119 0.96 4.38 -16.43
CA ALA A 119 0.53 5.31 -17.46
C ALA A 119 -0.76 4.82 -18.15
N VAL A 120 -0.77 3.58 -18.65
CA VAL A 120 -1.95 2.97 -19.29
C VAL A 120 -3.13 2.91 -18.34
N ASN A 121 -2.92 2.42 -17.12
CA ASN A 121 -4.01 2.30 -16.14
C ASN A 121 -4.55 3.66 -15.69
N LEU A 122 -3.71 4.69 -15.63
CA LEU A 122 -4.13 6.05 -15.31
C LEU A 122 -4.98 6.64 -16.44
N ALA A 123 -4.56 6.49 -17.69
CA ALA A 123 -5.35 6.92 -18.85
C ALA A 123 -6.71 6.20 -18.92
N VAL A 124 -6.75 4.88 -18.65
CA VAL A 124 -8.01 4.12 -18.51
C VAL A 124 -8.87 4.68 -17.37
N GLN A 125 -8.28 5.01 -16.23
CA GLN A 125 -9.01 5.54 -15.10
C GLN A 125 -9.62 6.93 -15.38
N GLU A 126 -8.88 7.85 -16.01
CA GLU A 126 -9.42 9.16 -16.40
C GLU A 126 -10.57 9.01 -17.40
N GLN A 127 -10.45 8.08 -18.36
CA GLN A 127 -11.53 7.78 -19.30
C GLN A 127 -12.76 7.16 -18.62
N GLN A 128 -12.55 6.38 -17.56
CA GLN A 128 -13.63 5.73 -16.82
C GLN A 128 -14.43 6.72 -15.96
N PHE A 129 -13.81 7.81 -15.49
CA PHE A 129 -14.40 8.75 -14.54
C PHE A 129 -14.30 10.23 -14.98
N PRO A 130 -14.76 10.58 -16.20
CA PRO A 130 -14.50 11.91 -16.79
C PRO A 130 -15.17 13.06 -16.02
N THR A 131 -16.27 12.79 -15.31
CA THR A 131 -17.04 13.80 -14.57
C THR A 131 -16.85 13.72 -13.05
N PHE A 132 -15.96 12.85 -12.56
CA PHE A 132 -15.80 12.63 -11.13
C PHE A 132 -14.76 13.58 -10.54
N HIS A 133 -15.25 14.74 -10.07
CA HIS A 133 -14.41 15.85 -9.62
C HIS A 133 -13.43 15.49 -8.49
N ALA A 134 -13.81 14.59 -7.58
CA ALA A 134 -12.95 14.21 -6.46
C ALA A 134 -11.63 13.62 -6.94
N LEU A 135 -11.67 12.75 -7.96
CA LEU A 135 -10.46 12.19 -8.56
C LEU A 135 -9.61 13.27 -9.23
N GLY A 136 -10.22 14.23 -9.91
CA GLY A 136 -9.52 15.34 -10.55
C GLY A 136 -8.73 16.23 -9.58
N LYS A 137 -9.16 16.33 -8.33
CA LYS A 137 -8.49 17.10 -7.27
C LYS A 137 -7.38 16.35 -6.54
N LEU A 138 -7.27 15.04 -6.73
CA LEU A 138 -6.22 14.24 -6.11
C LEU A 138 -4.88 14.46 -6.81
N ASN A 139 -3.80 14.44 -6.03
CA ASN A 139 -2.45 14.44 -6.60
C ASN A 139 -2.17 13.12 -7.35
N THR A 140 -1.17 13.16 -8.24
CA THR A 140 -0.75 12.03 -9.07
C THR A 140 -0.46 10.78 -8.24
N THR A 141 0.19 10.92 -7.09
CA THR A 141 0.54 9.79 -6.22
C THR A 141 -0.71 9.12 -5.64
N HIS A 142 -1.71 9.89 -5.21
CA HIS A 142 -3.01 9.36 -4.76
C HIS A 142 -3.75 8.65 -5.89
N LYS A 143 -3.79 9.26 -7.09
CA LYS A 143 -4.39 8.63 -8.28
C LYS A 143 -3.74 7.29 -8.59
N LEU A 144 -2.41 7.21 -8.51
CA LEU A 144 -1.65 5.97 -8.70
C LEU A 144 -1.95 4.92 -7.63
N LEU A 145 -2.10 5.30 -6.36
CA LEU A 145 -2.48 4.37 -5.29
C LEU A 145 -3.87 3.76 -5.53
N LEU A 146 -4.81 4.57 -6.03
CA LEU A 146 -6.17 4.13 -6.35
C LEU A 146 -6.22 3.16 -7.53
N LEU A 147 -5.21 3.11 -8.41
CA LEU A 147 -5.12 2.09 -9.46
C LEU A 147 -5.13 0.66 -8.90
N THR A 148 -4.69 0.47 -7.64
CA THR A 148 -4.68 -0.84 -6.98
C THR A 148 -6.06 -1.31 -6.51
N VAL A 149 -7.09 -0.47 -6.62
CA VAL A 149 -8.49 -0.75 -6.23
C VAL A 149 -9.30 -1.08 -7.48
N ARG A 150 -9.69 -2.35 -7.63
CA ARG A 150 -10.43 -2.83 -8.81
C ARG A 150 -11.91 -2.44 -8.85
N ASP A 151 -12.52 -2.30 -7.68
CA ASP A 151 -13.93 -1.93 -7.59
C ASP A 151 -14.09 -0.42 -7.75
N SER A 152 -14.91 -0.04 -8.71
CA SER A 152 -15.14 1.35 -9.09
C SER A 152 -15.87 2.13 -7.99
N THR A 153 -16.81 1.50 -7.30
CA THR A 153 -17.59 2.15 -6.22
C THR A 153 -16.70 2.45 -5.01
N LEU A 154 -15.92 1.47 -4.57
CA LEU A 154 -14.95 1.67 -3.49
C LEU A 154 -13.89 2.69 -3.89
N LYS A 155 -13.43 2.68 -5.14
CA LYS A 155 -12.45 3.66 -5.61
C LYS A 155 -12.98 5.09 -5.51
N GLN A 156 -14.22 5.33 -5.95
CA GLN A 156 -14.88 6.63 -5.83
C GLN A 156 -15.02 7.05 -4.36
N SER A 157 -15.53 6.17 -3.50
CA SER A 157 -15.66 6.43 -2.07
C SER A 157 -14.32 6.77 -1.41
N LEU A 158 -13.24 6.05 -1.74
CA LEU A 158 -11.90 6.35 -1.22
C LEU A 158 -11.35 7.69 -1.72
N ALA A 159 -11.67 8.08 -2.96
CA ALA A 159 -11.28 9.38 -3.50
C ALA A 159 -12.02 10.53 -2.81
N GLU A 160 -13.33 10.40 -2.59
CA GLU A 160 -14.12 11.37 -1.83
C GLU A 160 -13.65 11.48 -0.38
N GLU A 161 -13.37 10.35 0.28
CA GLU A 161 -12.77 10.36 1.63
C GLU A 161 -11.41 11.07 1.62
N THR A 162 -10.58 10.82 0.62
CA THR A 162 -9.25 11.44 0.50
C THR A 162 -9.35 12.95 0.31
N GLU A 163 -10.26 13.41 -0.55
CA GLU A 163 -10.52 14.84 -0.76
C GLU A 163 -11.05 15.49 0.52
N LYS A 164 -12.05 14.87 1.16
CA LYS A 164 -12.73 15.42 2.34
C LYS A 164 -11.84 15.49 3.58
N TYR A 165 -11.00 14.48 3.79
CA TYR A 165 -10.16 14.35 4.99
C TYR A 165 -8.68 14.66 4.72
N GLU A 166 -8.35 15.14 3.51
CA GLU A 166 -7.01 15.50 3.06
C GLU A 166 -5.96 14.42 3.39
N TYR A 167 -6.25 13.16 3.06
CA TYR A 167 -5.34 12.07 3.42
C TYR A 167 -3.95 12.25 2.79
N SER A 168 -2.92 12.07 3.61
CA SER A 168 -1.57 11.79 3.10
C SER A 168 -1.56 10.49 2.29
N THR A 169 -0.58 10.34 1.41
CA THR A 169 -0.38 9.12 0.61
C THR A 169 -0.29 7.86 1.50
N ARG A 170 0.34 7.98 2.67
CA ARG A 170 0.43 6.91 3.68
C ARG A 170 -0.92 6.57 4.30
N GLN A 171 -1.74 7.57 4.63
CA GLN A 171 -3.09 7.34 5.18
C GLN A 171 -4.00 6.65 4.16
N LEU A 172 -4.00 7.12 2.91
CA LEU A 172 -4.76 6.48 1.83
C LEU A 172 -4.31 5.03 1.61
N ALA A 173 -3.00 4.76 1.57
CA ALA A 173 -2.48 3.40 1.44
C ALA A 173 -2.96 2.48 2.57
N LYS A 174 -2.96 2.97 3.82
CA LYS A 174 -3.48 2.23 4.98
C LYS A 174 -4.98 1.96 4.84
N ARG A 175 -5.77 2.96 4.47
CA ARG A 175 -7.23 2.84 4.28
C ARG A 175 -7.60 1.86 3.15
N ILE A 176 -6.85 1.86 2.05
CA ILE A 176 -6.97 0.86 0.97
C ILE A 176 -6.69 -0.54 1.51
N GLN A 177 -5.64 -0.71 2.32
CA GLN A 177 -5.30 -2.00 2.91
C GLN A 177 -6.39 -2.51 3.87
N GLU A 178 -6.95 -1.63 4.70
CA GLU A 178 -8.08 -1.95 5.59
C GLU A 178 -9.32 -2.37 4.80
N SER A 179 -9.65 -1.65 3.73
CA SER A 179 -10.75 -1.99 2.82
C SER A 179 -10.55 -3.37 2.15
N LYS A 180 -9.31 -3.71 1.81
CA LYS A 180 -8.95 -5.04 1.28
C LYS A 180 -9.08 -6.14 2.34
N LYS A 181 -8.73 -5.86 3.60
CA LYS A 181 -8.92 -6.80 4.72
C LYS A 181 -10.41 -7.04 5.03
N GLN A 182 -11.24 -6.01 4.86
CA GLN A 182 -12.69 -6.09 5.08
C GLN A 182 -13.43 -6.85 3.98
N ARG A 183 -12.88 -6.96 2.76
CA ARG A 183 -13.46 -7.72 1.62
C ARG A 183 -13.44 -9.25 1.77
N GLY A 184 -13.44 -9.73 3.01
CA GLY A 184 -13.56 -11.12 3.36
C GLY A 184 -12.18 -11.77 3.48
N LYS A 185 -11.81 -12.10 4.72
CA LYS A 185 -10.95 -13.25 4.98
C LYS A 185 -11.54 -14.42 4.19
N THR A 186 -10.80 -14.94 3.21
CA THR A 186 -11.29 -16.09 2.42
C THR A 186 -11.46 -17.29 3.35
N ILE A 187 -12.35 -18.23 3.02
CA ILE A 187 -12.48 -19.52 3.73
C ILE A 187 -11.09 -20.14 4.00
N PHE A 188 -10.19 -20.08 3.02
CA PHE A 188 -8.82 -20.57 3.13
C PHE A 188 -7.98 -19.89 4.22
N SER A 189 -8.22 -18.60 4.50
CA SER A 189 -7.48 -17.88 5.55
C SER A 189 -7.88 -18.31 6.96
N TYR A 190 -9.10 -18.85 7.13
CA TYR A 190 -9.55 -19.39 8.41
C TYR A 190 -9.03 -20.81 8.67
N LEU A 191 -8.63 -21.56 7.65
CA LEU A 191 -8.09 -22.92 7.82
C LEU A 191 -6.82 -22.96 8.68
N SER A 192 -6.05 -21.86 8.71
CA SER A 192 -4.86 -21.74 9.55
C SER A 192 -5.18 -21.38 11.01
N LYS A 193 -6.45 -21.11 11.33
CA LYS A 193 -6.89 -20.63 12.63
C LYS A 193 -8.16 -21.37 13.08
N PRO A 194 -8.04 -22.61 13.56
CA PRO A 194 -9.20 -23.46 13.87
C PRO A 194 -10.14 -22.83 14.91
N GLU A 195 -9.62 -22.06 15.86
CA GLU A 195 -10.45 -21.34 16.85
C GLU A 195 -11.33 -20.26 16.21
N GLU A 196 -10.80 -19.52 15.23
CA GLU A 196 -11.59 -18.54 14.47
C GLU A 196 -12.52 -19.25 13.46
N LEU A 197 -12.12 -20.41 12.94
CA LEU A 197 -12.87 -21.19 11.95
C LEU A 197 -14.19 -21.71 12.51
N PHE A 198 -14.15 -22.27 13.72
CA PHE A 198 -15.29 -22.89 14.39
C PHE A 198 -15.98 -21.95 15.40
N SER A 199 -15.64 -20.66 15.38
CA SER A 199 -16.40 -19.67 16.16
C SER A 199 -17.79 -19.48 15.54
N GLY A 200 -18.82 -19.36 16.40
CA GLY A 200 -20.21 -19.28 15.95
C GLY A 200 -20.49 -18.15 14.96
N SER A 201 -19.67 -17.10 14.95
CA SER A 201 -19.79 -15.97 14.00
C SER A 201 -19.39 -16.33 12.56
N ASN A 202 -18.59 -17.38 12.34
CA ASN A 202 -18.06 -17.75 11.02
C ASN A 202 -18.72 -19.00 10.40
N ASN A 203 -19.65 -19.66 11.11
CA ASN A 203 -20.33 -20.87 10.62
C ASN A 203 -21.05 -20.68 9.26
N HIS A 204 -21.53 -19.47 8.98
CA HIS A 204 -22.19 -19.15 7.71
C HIS A 204 -21.25 -19.27 6.48
N LEU A 205 -19.94 -19.10 6.68
CA LEU A 205 -18.94 -19.22 5.61
C LEU A 205 -18.79 -20.67 5.13
N PHE A 206 -19.08 -21.65 6.00
CA PHE A 206 -19.00 -23.08 5.70
C PHE A 206 -20.37 -23.71 5.43
N SER A 207 -21.42 -22.89 5.29
CA SER A 207 -22.74 -23.36 4.92
C SER A 207 -22.72 -24.01 3.52
N SER A 208 -23.58 -25.02 3.34
CA SER A 208 -23.80 -25.67 2.05
C SER A 208 -24.04 -24.63 0.93
N ASP A 209 -24.78 -23.56 1.22
CA ASP A 209 -25.14 -22.55 0.22
C ASP A 209 -23.95 -21.66 -0.19
N THR A 210 -23.01 -21.41 0.72
CA THR A 210 -21.76 -20.72 0.38
C THR A 210 -20.84 -21.64 -0.44
N LEU A 211 -20.74 -22.92 -0.08
CA LEU A 211 -19.90 -23.89 -0.80
C LEU A 211 -20.42 -24.19 -2.20
N LYS A 212 -21.75 -24.23 -2.41
CA LYS A 212 -22.36 -24.40 -3.74
C LYS A 212 -21.98 -23.30 -4.74
N LYS A 213 -21.60 -22.11 -4.26
CA LYS A 213 -21.15 -21.00 -5.12
C LYS A 213 -19.71 -21.18 -5.61
N PHE A 214 -18.97 -22.16 -5.09
CA PHE A 214 -17.58 -22.38 -5.47
C PHE A 214 -17.50 -23.29 -6.70
N ASN A 215 -16.51 -23.05 -7.55
CA ASN A 215 -16.23 -23.96 -8.65
C ASN A 215 -15.57 -25.25 -8.13
N LEU A 216 -15.63 -26.31 -8.94
CA LEU A 216 -15.12 -27.64 -8.56
C LEU A 216 -13.64 -27.59 -8.12
N LYS A 217 -12.80 -26.87 -8.88
CA LYS A 217 -11.36 -26.71 -8.56
C LYS A 217 -11.13 -26.11 -7.17
N LYS A 218 -11.94 -25.13 -6.75
CA LYS A 218 -11.83 -24.52 -5.40
C LYS A 218 -12.28 -25.49 -4.32
N ILE A 219 -13.32 -26.29 -4.56
CA ILE A 219 -13.79 -27.31 -3.63
C ILE A 219 -12.72 -28.40 -3.43
N GLU A 220 -12.09 -28.86 -4.51
CA GLU A 220 -11.00 -29.84 -4.47
C GLU A 220 -9.81 -29.32 -3.66
N ALA A 221 -9.33 -28.11 -3.95
CA ALA A 221 -8.26 -27.47 -3.20
C ALA A 221 -8.61 -27.26 -1.72
N LEU A 222 -9.88 -26.99 -1.40
CA LEU A 222 -10.36 -26.90 -0.02
C LEU A 222 -10.31 -28.26 0.69
N ARG A 223 -10.76 -29.32 0.01
CA ARG A 223 -10.72 -30.69 0.53
C ARG A 223 -9.30 -31.17 0.81
N GLU A 224 -8.37 -30.91 -0.12
CA GLU A 224 -6.96 -31.28 0.03
C GLU A 224 -6.35 -30.61 1.28
N LYS A 225 -6.56 -29.30 1.45
CA LYS A 225 -6.08 -28.56 2.62
C LYS A 225 -6.70 -29.05 3.92
N LEU A 226 -8.00 -29.36 3.92
CA LEU A 226 -8.67 -29.92 5.09
C LEU A 226 -8.09 -31.27 5.47
N ASN A 227 -7.82 -32.15 4.50
CA ASN A 227 -7.21 -33.46 4.75
C ASN A 227 -5.81 -33.33 5.35
N ILE A 228 -4.97 -32.44 4.82
CA ILE A 228 -3.63 -32.17 5.37
C ILE A 228 -3.76 -31.73 6.84
N LYS A 229 -4.68 -30.80 7.13
CA LYS A 229 -4.91 -30.32 8.52
C LYS A 229 -5.41 -31.43 9.45
N VAL A 230 -6.30 -32.30 8.98
CA VAL A 230 -6.76 -33.47 9.75
C VAL A 230 -5.59 -34.40 10.06
N GLN A 231 -4.72 -34.68 9.09
CA GLN A 231 -3.53 -35.52 9.30
C GLN A 231 -2.53 -34.89 10.28
N GLU A 232 -2.28 -33.58 10.18
CA GLU A 232 -1.45 -32.85 11.13
C GLU A 232 -1.99 -33.01 12.56
N ILE A 233 -3.29 -32.79 12.77
CA ILE A 233 -3.94 -32.93 14.09
C ILE A 233 -3.84 -34.37 14.60
N GLN A 234 -4.10 -35.36 13.75
CA GLN A 234 -3.97 -36.78 14.12
C GLN A 234 -2.55 -37.13 14.56
N SER A 235 -1.54 -36.58 13.89
CA SER A 235 -0.14 -36.80 14.26
C SER A 235 0.19 -36.23 15.65
N VAL A 236 -0.38 -35.07 16.01
CA VAL A 236 -0.22 -34.46 17.32
C VAL A 236 -0.92 -35.29 18.39
N ILE A 237 -2.15 -35.75 18.14
CA ILE A 237 -2.90 -36.62 19.04
C ILE A 237 -2.14 -37.93 19.31
N MET A 238 -1.55 -38.54 18.27
CA MET A 238 -0.76 -39.76 18.44
C MET A 238 0.48 -39.54 19.33
N LYS A 239 1.21 -38.44 19.12
CA LYS A 239 2.36 -38.07 19.95
C LYS A 239 1.96 -37.85 21.40
N GLN A 240 0.86 -37.14 21.64
CA GLN A 240 0.34 -36.88 22.99
C GLN A 240 -0.09 -38.18 23.69
N LYS A 241 -0.80 -39.08 23.00
CA LYS A 241 -1.17 -40.40 23.55
C LYS A 241 0.05 -41.28 23.89
N GLN A 242 1.14 -41.14 23.13
CA GLN A 242 2.38 -41.86 23.45
C GLN A 242 3.02 -41.31 24.72
N LEU A 243 3.05 -39.98 24.89
CA LEU A 243 3.54 -39.33 26.10
C LEU A 243 2.70 -39.71 27.34
N GLU A 244 1.37 -39.72 27.20
CA GLU A 244 0.44 -40.17 28.25
C GLU A 244 0.82 -41.57 28.76
N LYS A 245 1.01 -42.54 27.86
CA LYS A 245 1.46 -43.90 28.22
C LYS A 245 2.83 -43.94 28.91
N GLN A 246 3.73 -43.03 28.57
CA GLN A 246 5.04 -42.94 29.23
C GLN A 246 4.90 -42.40 30.65
N TYR A 247 4.05 -41.38 30.86
CA TYR A 247 3.74 -40.86 32.19
C TYR A 247 3.01 -41.89 33.06
N GLU A 248 2.07 -42.66 32.52
CA GLU A 248 1.42 -43.75 33.25
C GLU A 248 2.42 -44.81 33.75
N LYS A 249 3.41 -45.17 32.93
CA LYS A 249 4.48 -46.09 33.34
C LYS A 249 5.34 -45.51 34.45
N LEU A 250 5.64 -44.21 34.36
CA LEU A 250 6.40 -43.51 35.38
C LEU A 250 5.64 -43.45 36.70
N LEU A 251 4.34 -43.11 36.67
CA LEU A 251 3.46 -43.11 37.83
C LEU A 251 3.46 -44.46 38.54
N LYS A 252 3.26 -45.56 37.80
CA LYS A 252 3.34 -46.92 38.38
C LYS A 252 4.68 -47.23 39.06
N THR A 253 5.78 -46.67 38.54
CA THR A 253 7.10 -46.84 39.12
C THR A 253 7.24 -46.03 40.40
N VAL A 254 6.74 -44.80 40.42
CA VAL A 254 6.69 -43.95 41.61
C VAL A 254 5.84 -44.59 42.70
N ASP A 255 4.63 -45.06 42.36
CA ASP A 255 3.74 -45.73 43.31
C ASP A 255 4.40 -46.95 43.96
N ARG A 256 5.15 -47.75 43.18
CA ARG A 256 5.90 -48.90 43.71
C ARG A 256 6.98 -48.48 44.69
N VAL A 257 7.76 -47.45 44.36
CA VAL A 257 8.82 -46.93 45.24
C VAL A 257 8.23 -46.31 46.51
N GLU A 258 7.08 -45.65 46.41
CA GLU A 258 6.36 -45.13 47.56
C GLU A 258 5.92 -46.26 48.52
N GLN A 259 5.34 -47.34 47.97
CA GLN A 259 4.98 -48.54 48.74
C GLN A 259 6.20 -49.20 49.40
N GLU A 260 7.31 -49.38 48.66
CA GLU A 260 8.56 -49.93 49.20
C GLU A 260 9.08 -49.10 50.38
N LYS A 261 9.03 -47.77 50.29
CA LYS A 261 9.42 -46.88 51.40
C LYS A 261 8.49 -46.98 52.59
N GLN A 262 7.17 -47.06 52.38
CA GLN A 262 6.19 -47.22 53.45
C GLN A 262 6.41 -48.52 54.23
N CYS A 263 6.70 -49.63 53.54
CA CYS A 263 7.03 -50.91 54.19
C CYS A 263 8.33 -50.85 55.02
N LEU A 264 9.35 -50.13 54.55
CA LEU A 264 10.63 -49.97 55.27
C LEU A 264 10.54 -48.99 56.45
N SER A 265 9.55 -48.09 56.46
CA SER A 265 9.34 -47.13 57.55
C SER A 265 8.47 -47.64 58.69
N SER A 266 7.97 -48.88 58.65
CA SER A 266 7.34 -49.52 59.81
C SER A 266 8.45 -50.05 60.73
N PRO A 267 8.81 -49.36 61.82
CA PRO A 267 9.92 -49.79 62.66
C PRO A 267 9.49 -51.01 63.47
N ASP A 268 10.44 -51.91 63.73
CA ASP A 268 10.37 -52.89 64.81
C ASP A 268 10.30 -52.18 66.18
N GLU A 269 9.16 -51.54 66.49
CA GLU A 269 8.85 -51.03 67.84
C GLU A 269 8.72 -52.18 68.87
N GLU A 270 8.72 -53.45 68.43
CA GLU A 270 8.63 -54.60 69.33
C GLU A 270 9.97 -55.02 69.98
N THR A 271 11.11 -54.41 69.61
CA THR A 271 12.43 -54.82 70.16
C THR A 271 12.93 -54.02 71.37
N LEU A 272 12.22 -52.97 71.82
CA LEU A 272 12.64 -52.13 72.96
C LEU A 272 11.89 -52.36 74.28
N GLN A 273 11.00 -53.37 74.37
CA GLN A 273 10.32 -53.75 75.62
C GLN A 273 10.87 -55.01 76.31
N LYS A 274 12.04 -55.54 75.90
CA LYS A 274 12.64 -56.76 76.51
C LYS A 274 14.05 -56.57 77.10
N ALA A 275 14.41 -55.36 77.52
CA ALA A 275 15.67 -55.10 78.23
C ALA A 275 15.45 -54.36 79.56
N GLU A 276 14.38 -54.69 80.28
CA GLU A 276 14.26 -54.48 81.74
C GLU A 276 14.79 -55.70 82.50
#